data_AF-A0A355C2Q0-F1
#
_entry.id   AF-A0A355C2Q0-F1
#
_cell.length_a   1.000
_cell.length_b   1.000
_cell.length_c   1.000
_cell.angle_alpha   90.00
_cell.angle_beta   90.00
_cell.angle_gamma   90.00
#
_symmetry.space_group_name_H-M   'P 1'
#
loop_
_entity.id
_entity.type
_entity.pdbx_description
1 polymer ?
#
loop_
_entity_poly.entity_id
_entity_poly.type
_entity_poly.pdbx_seq_one_letter_code
_entity_poly.pdbx_strand_id
1 'polypeptide(L)'
;MAKSINATVLDQALNYIKNNCTKVVLCSANPTTFTEANATFKLAEVTVGSGDFTLANGDVSGRKITRAAKTGVTVSTAGTATHEAWLDMTNSAILKVTDGFSQAISGTVDIGACKYEINNPS
;
A
#
# COMPACT_ATOMS: atom_id res chain seq x y z
N MET A 1 24.02 16.14 -15.07
CA MET A 1 23.43 17.37 -14.45
C MET A 1 22.91 16.98 -13.10
N ALA A 2 23.38 17.61 -12.02
CA ALA A 2 22.85 17.34 -10.68
C ALA A 2 21.44 17.94 -10.57
N LYS A 3 20.47 17.14 -10.12
CA LYS A 3 19.11 17.58 -9.83
C LYS A 3 18.85 17.41 -8.34
N SER A 4 18.09 18.32 -7.74
CA SER A 4 17.64 18.18 -6.36
C SER A 4 16.19 18.63 -6.23
N ILE A 5 15.48 18.05 -5.28
CA ILE A 5 14.12 18.41 -4.94
C ILE A 5 14.02 18.52 -3.41
N ASN A 6 13.22 19.46 -2.93
CA ASN A 6 13.04 19.64 -1.49
C ASN A 6 12.27 18.44 -0.89
N ALA A 7 12.70 17.95 0.27
CA ALA A 7 12.05 16.86 1.00
C ALA A 7 10.54 17.09 1.21
N THR A 8 10.14 18.34 1.45
CA THR A 8 8.72 18.72 1.64
C THR A 8 7.87 18.38 0.42
N VAL A 9 8.42 18.50 -0.79
CA VAL A 9 7.67 18.18 -2.02
C VAL A 9 7.41 16.67 -2.10
N LEU A 10 8.42 15.86 -1.80
CA LEU A 10 8.28 14.41 -1.74
C LEU A 10 7.33 13.98 -0.61
N ASP A 11 7.38 14.66 0.53
CA ASP A 11 6.43 14.44 1.63
C ASP A 11 4.99 14.76 1.23
N GLN A 12 4.73 15.77 0.40
CA GLN A 12 3.37 16.06 -0.07
C GLN A 12 2.82 14.92 -0.93
N ALA A 13 3.64 14.32 -1.81
CA ALA A 13 3.23 13.15 -2.58
C ALA A 13 2.89 11.94 -1.68
N LEU A 14 3.71 11.70 -0.66
CA LEU A 14 3.45 10.63 0.31
C LEU A 14 2.26 10.95 1.24
N ASN A 15 2.05 12.21 1.59
CA ASN A 15 0.90 12.66 2.36
C ASN A 15 -0.41 12.45 1.61
N TYR A 16 -0.42 12.57 0.27
CA TYR A 16 -1.59 12.22 -0.52
C TYR A 16 -1.99 10.75 -0.28
N ILE A 17 -1.03 9.83 -0.28
CA ILE A 17 -1.30 8.43 0.03
C ILE A 17 -1.80 8.27 1.47
N LYS A 18 -1.10 8.85 2.44
CA LYS A 18 -1.46 8.79 3.88
C LYS A 18 -2.88 9.28 4.16
N ASN A 19 -3.32 10.34 3.49
CA ASN A 19 -4.60 10.98 3.78
C ASN A 19 -5.78 10.37 3.02
N ASN A 20 -5.54 9.74 1.88
CA ASN A 20 -6.60 9.20 1.01
C ASN A 20 -6.70 7.66 1.03
N CYS A 21 -5.66 6.95 1.47
CA CYS A 21 -5.72 5.49 1.60
C CYS A 21 -6.65 5.12 2.77
N THR A 22 -7.77 4.47 2.44
CA THR A 22 -8.79 4.05 3.40
C THR A 22 -8.93 2.54 3.50
N LYS A 23 -8.34 1.80 2.56
CA LYS A 23 -8.37 0.33 2.56
C LYS A 23 -7.08 -0.26 1.99
N VAL A 24 -6.61 -1.35 2.59
CA VAL A 24 -5.56 -2.22 2.04
C VAL A 24 -6.16 -3.57 1.70
N VAL A 25 -5.82 -4.08 0.52
CA VAL A 25 -6.34 -5.34 -0.01
C VAL A 25 -5.21 -6.26 -0.42
N LEU A 26 -5.28 -7.53 0.00
CA LEU A 26 -4.47 -8.59 -0.57
C LEU A 26 -5.17 -9.16 -1.80
N CYS A 27 -4.46 -9.18 -2.93
CA CYS A 27 -4.99 -9.60 -4.21
C CYS A 27 -4.30 -10.88 -4.72
N SER A 28 -5.05 -11.70 -5.44
CA SER A 28 -4.56 -12.93 -6.10
C SER A 28 -3.76 -12.69 -7.38
N ALA A 29 -3.95 -11.53 -8.01
CA ALA A 29 -3.28 -11.07 -9.22
C ALA A 29 -3.08 -9.55 -9.19
N ASN A 30 -2.28 -9.02 -10.11
CA ASN A 30 -2.03 -7.58 -10.22
C ASN A 30 -3.31 -6.82 -10.61
N PRO A 31 -3.87 -5.97 -9.74
CA PRO A 31 -5.02 -5.15 -10.10
C PRO A 31 -4.58 -3.91 -10.87
N THR A 32 -5.22 -3.65 -12.01
CA THR A 32 -5.02 -2.43 -12.82
C THR A 32 -6.15 -1.42 -12.66
N THR A 33 -7.28 -1.87 -12.10
CA THR A 33 -8.45 -1.04 -11.80
C THR A 33 -8.90 -1.19 -10.35
N PHE A 34 -9.57 -0.17 -9.81
CA PHE A 34 -10.11 -0.22 -8.46
C PHE A 34 -11.08 -1.39 -8.27
N THR A 35 -11.92 -1.70 -9.26
CA THR A 35 -12.86 -2.83 -9.21
C THR A 35 -12.13 -4.17 -9.10
N GLU A 36 -11.04 -4.35 -9.85
CA GLU A 36 -10.21 -5.56 -9.76
C GLU A 36 -9.62 -5.72 -8.35
N ALA A 37 -9.08 -4.64 -7.79
CA ALA A 37 -8.51 -4.68 -6.44
C ALA A 37 -9.58 -4.90 -5.35
N ASN A 38 -10.71 -4.20 -5.42
CA ASN A 38 -11.71 -4.15 -4.34
C ASN A 38 -12.69 -5.35 -4.38
N ALA A 39 -12.80 -6.04 -5.52
CA ALA A 39 -13.74 -7.15 -5.70
C ALA A 39 -13.13 -8.35 -6.42
N THR A 40 -12.70 -8.22 -7.68
CA THR A 40 -12.39 -9.38 -8.55
C THR A 40 -11.23 -10.23 -8.04
N PHE A 41 -10.14 -9.60 -7.60
CA PHE A 41 -8.93 -10.29 -7.15
C PHE A 41 -8.78 -10.28 -5.63
N LYS A 42 -9.74 -9.70 -4.89
CA LYS A 42 -9.67 -9.57 -3.43
C LYS A 42 -9.69 -10.93 -2.74
N LEU A 43 -8.73 -11.14 -1.84
CA LEU A 43 -8.69 -12.29 -0.93
C LEU A 43 -8.91 -11.88 0.53
N ALA A 44 -8.32 -10.77 0.97
CA ALA A 44 -8.46 -10.22 2.32
C ALA A 44 -8.39 -8.70 2.27
N GLU A 45 -9.08 -8.01 3.18
CA GLU A 45 -9.05 -6.54 3.23
C GLU A 45 -9.05 -6.03 4.67
N VAL A 46 -8.45 -4.86 4.87
CA VAL A 46 -8.44 -4.16 6.15
C VAL A 46 -8.63 -2.67 5.93
N THR A 47 -9.51 -2.06 6.73
CA THR A 47 -9.66 -0.61 6.77
C THR A 47 -8.44 0.01 7.45
N VAL A 48 -7.91 1.05 6.82
CA VAL A 48 -6.79 1.83 7.35
C VAL A 48 -7.17 3.30 7.40
N GLY A 49 -6.51 4.05 8.26
CA GLY A 49 -6.63 5.51 8.33
C GLY A 49 -5.27 6.18 8.31
N SER A 50 -5.26 7.50 8.27
CA SER A 50 -4.01 8.28 8.23
C SER A 50 -3.09 7.96 9.41
N GLY A 51 -3.62 7.61 10.58
CA GLY A 51 -2.86 7.19 11.77
C GLY A 51 -2.03 5.92 11.57
N ASP A 52 -2.35 5.10 10.57
CA ASP A 52 -1.62 3.86 10.26
C ASP A 52 -0.33 4.07 9.46
N PHE A 53 -0.09 5.31 9.02
CA PHE A 53 1.04 5.66 8.17
C PHE A 53 2.02 6.61 8.85
N THR A 54 3.31 6.35 8.71
CA THR A 54 4.38 7.25 9.18
C THR A 54 5.28 7.67 8.03
N LEU A 55 5.69 8.94 8.01
CA LEU A 55 6.67 9.46 7.06
C LEU A 55 8.04 9.54 7.71
N ALA A 56 9.08 9.24 6.95
CA ALA A 56 10.47 9.29 7.39
C ALA A 56 11.42 9.55 6.22
N ASN A 57 12.71 9.70 6.51
CA ASN A 57 13.75 9.68 5.47
C ASN A 57 13.78 8.32 4.78
N GLY A 58 13.95 8.33 3.45
CA GLY A 58 14.19 7.11 2.67
C GLY A 58 15.47 6.40 3.11
N ASP A 59 15.59 5.11 2.82
CA ASP A 59 16.70 4.28 3.29
C ASP A 59 18.05 4.68 2.68
N VAL A 60 18.04 5.15 1.43
CA VAL A 60 19.24 5.65 0.73
C VAL A 60 19.14 7.15 0.44
N SER A 61 17.98 7.61 -0.04
CA SER A 61 17.74 9.01 -0.38
C SER A 61 16.23 9.33 -0.39
N GLY A 62 15.86 10.60 -0.53
CA GLY A 62 14.47 11.00 -0.66
C GLY A 62 13.63 10.74 0.60
N ARG A 63 12.37 10.34 0.42
CA ARG A 63 11.37 10.21 1.49
C ARG A 63 10.63 8.89 1.40
N LYS A 64 10.18 8.37 2.55
CA LYS A 64 9.40 7.13 2.63
C LYS A 64 8.13 7.26 3.45
N ILE A 65 7.14 6.47 3.06
CA ILE A 65 5.92 6.20 3.85
C ILE A 65 5.95 4.75 4.31
N THR A 66 5.58 4.51 5.57
CA THR A 66 5.44 3.16 6.14
C THR A 66 4.03 2.97 6.66
N ARG A 67 3.34 1.93 6.19
CA ARG A 67 2.08 1.46 6.76
C ARG A 67 2.38 0.43 7.84
N ALA A 68 1.82 0.63 9.03
CA ALA A 68 1.97 -0.30 10.15
C ALA A 68 1.43 -1.71 9.82
N ALA A 69 1.94 -2.73 10.51
CA ALA A 69 1.43 -4.09 10.37
C ALA A 69 -0.03 -4.17 10.82
N LYS A 70 -0.80 -5.06 10.20
CA LYS A 70 -2.19 -5.38 10.58
C LYS A 70 -2.28 -6.87 10.82
N THR A 71 -2.72 -7.27 12.01
CA THR A 71 -2.77 -8.68 12.40
C THR A 71 -4.21 -9.18 12.47
N GLY A 72 -4.42 -10.48 12.25
CA GLY A 72 -5.74 -11.10 12.37
C GLY A 72 -6.75 -10.61 11.33
N VAL A 73 -6.29 -10.16 10.16
CA VAL A 73 -7.17 -9.72 9.08
C VAL A 73 -7.96 -10.93 8.57
N THR A 74 -9.29 -10.83 8.55
CA THR A 74 -10.14 -11.92 8.07
C THR A 74 -9.98 -12.10 6.57
N VAL A 75 -9.75 -13.34 6.14
CA VAL A 75 -9.67 -13.73 4.74
C VAL A 75 -11.09 -13.99 4.24
N SER A 76 -11.53 -13.22 3.24
CA SER A 76 -12.85 -13.39 2.62
C SER A 76 -12.88 -14.59 1.69
N THR A 77 -11.79 -14.81 0.95
CA THR A 77 -11.65 -15.92 0.00
C THR A 77 -10.26 -16.51 0.14
N ALA A 78 -10.19 -17.82 0.42
CA ALA A 78 -8.91 -18.50 0.48
C ALA A 78 -8.23 -18.53 -0.90
N GLY A 79 -6.91 -18.41 -0.92
CA GLY A 79 -6.14 -18.36 -2.16
C GLY A 79 -4.70 -17.96 -1.93
N THR A 80 -3.98 -17.68 -3.01
CA THR A 80 -2.59 -17.20 -2.95
C THR A 80 -2.56 -15.69 -3.14
N ALA A 81 -2.24 -14.96 -2.08
CA ALA A 81 -1.98 -13.53 -2.16
C ALA A 81 -0.60 -13.28 -2.77
N THR A 82 -0.57 -12.44 -3.81
CA THR A 82 0.65 -12.08 -4.54
C THR A 82 0.88 -10.58 -4.62
N HIS A 83 -0.18 -9.79 -4.35
CA HIS A 83 -0.14 -8.33 -4.43
C HIS A 83 -0.83 -7.71 -3.21
N GLU A 84 -0.32 -6.56 -2.78
CA GLU A 84 -0.95 -5.69 -1.79
C GLU A 84 -1.32 -4.36 -2.44
N ALA A 85 -2.61 -4.05 -2.52
CA ALA A 85 -3.14 -2.81 -3.10
C ALA A 85 -3.61 -1.83 -2.01
N TRP A 86 -3.24 -0.57 -2.15
CA TRP A 86 -3.69 0.54 -1.29
C TRP A 86 -4.73 1.35 -2.03
N LEU A 87 -5.93 1.44 -1.47
CA LEU A 87 -7.11 1.95 -2.14
C LEU A 87 -7.63 3.21 -1.48
N ASP A 88 -8.02 4.16 -2.32
CA ASP A 88 -8.90 5.27 -1.98
C ASP A 88 -10.34 4.88 -2.30
N MET A 89 -11.11 4.53 -1.27
CA MET A 89 -12.51 4.15 -1.39
C MET A 89 -13.43 5.33 -1.73
N THR A 90 -13.01 6.57 -1.48
CA THR A 90 -13.80 7.77 -1.76
C THR A 90 -13.73 8.11 -3.24
N ASN A 91 -12.52 8.12 -3.81
CA ASN A 91 -12.30 8.46 -5.21
C ASN A 91 -12.25 7.23 -6.14
N SER A 92 -12.45 6.02 -5.60
CA SER A 92 -12.37 4.76 -6.36
C SER A 92 -11.04 4.62 -7.12
N ALA A 93 -9.92 4.87 -6.44
CA ALA A 93 -8.58 4.87 -7.04
C ALA A 93 -7.63 3.88 -6.36
N ILE A 94 -6.68 3.35 -7.16
CA ILE A 94 -5.51 2.63 -6.65
C ILE A 94 -4.40 3.66 -6.43
N LEU A 95 -3.89 3.73 -5.20
CA LEU A 95 -2.81 4.66 -4.84
C LEU A 95 -1.43 4.01 -4.99
N LYS A 96 -1.36 2.70 -4.76
CA LYS A 96 -0.12 1.92 -4.81
C LYS A 96 -0.45 0.43 -4.89
N VAL A 97 0.37 -0.34 -5.61
CA VAL A 97 0.41 -1.80 -5.56
C VAL A 97 1.84 -2.23 -5.21
N THR A 98 1.97 -3.26 -4.38
CA THR A 98 3.24 -3.94 -4.11
C THR A 98 3.12 -5.41 -4.45
N ASP A 99 4.09 -5.93 -5.18
CA ASP A 99 4.28 -7.34 -5.51
C ASP A 99 5.53 -7.88 -4.77
N GLY A 100 6.06 -9.04 -5.21
CA GLY A 100 7.30 -9.61 -4.68
C GLY A 100 7.10 -10.55 -3.49
N PHE A 101 5.86 -10.97 -3.21
CA PHE A 101 5.55 -12.04 -2.26
C PHE A 101 4.57 -13.04 -2.87
N SER A 102 4.49 -14.23 -2.27
CA SER A 102 3.51 -15.25 -2.60
C SER A 102 3.17 -16.00 -1.32
N GLN A 103 1.93 -15.88 -0.87
CA GLN A 103 1.48 -16.47 0.39
C GLN A 103 0.11 -17.11 0.23
N ALA A 104 -0.01 -18.39 0.55
CA ALA A 104 -1.31 -19.04 0.70
C ALA A 104 -1.99 -18.54 1.99
N ILE A 105 -3.24 -18.07 1.88
CA ILE A 105 -3.99 -17.48 2.99
C ILE A 105 -5.37 -18.13 3.12
N SER A 106 -5.81 -18.35 4.36
CA SER A 106 -7.13 -18.85 4.74
C SER A 106 -7.43 -18.48 6.19
N GLY A 107 -8.71 -18.35 6.55
CA GLY A 107 -9.11 -17.95 7.91
C GLY A 107 -8.71 -16.51 8.23
N THR A 108 -7.54 -16.32 8.84
CA THR A 108 -6.96 -15.01 9.15
C THR A 108 -5.54 -14.90 8.62
N VAL A 109 -5.11 -13.69 8.27
CA VAL A 109 -3.77 -13.38 7.79
C VAL A 109 -3.20 -12.16 8.52
N ASP A 110 -1.90 -12.18 8.76
CA ASP A 110 -1.15 -11.01 9.20
C ASP A 110 -0.52 -10.30 8.00
N ILE A 111 -0.86 -9.03 7.81
CA ILE A 111 -0.30 -8.15 6.79
C ILE A 111 0.88 -7.40 7.42
N GLY A 112 2.10 -7.88 7.18
CA GLY A 112 3.34 -7.27 7.68
C GLY A 112 3.53 -5.84 7.18
N ALA A 113 4.22 -5.00 7.95
CA ALA A 113 4.44 -3.59 7.61
C ALA A 113 4.99 -3.41 6.19
N CYS A 114 4.45 -2.43 5.45
CA CYS A 114 4.86 -2.18 4.07
C CYS A 114 5.34 -0.73 3.93
N LYS A 115 6.49 -0.56 3.27
CA LYS A 115 7.09 0.76 2.99
C LYS A 115 7.10 1.06 1.50
N TYR A 116 7.06 2.34 1.17
CA TYR A 116 7.28 2.85 -0.18
C TYR A 116 8.17 4.07 -0.12
N GLU A 117 9.12 4.17 -1.05
CA GLU A 117 10.10 5.26 -1.10
C GLU A 117 10.01 6.00 -2.43
N ILE A 118 10.09 7.32 -2.36
CA ILE A 118 10.34 8.17 -3.52
C ILE A 118 11.79 8.65 -3.38
N ASN A 119 12.65 8.13 -4.25
CA ASN A 119 14.06 8.51 -4.30
C ASN A 119 14.26 9.93 -4.80
N ASN A 120 15.38 10.54 -4.40
CA ASN A 120 15.80 11.80 -5.00
C ASN A 120 16.09 11.64 -6.50
N PRO A 121 15.91 12.70 -7.30
CA PRO A 121 16.21 12.66 -8.72
C PRO A 121 17.72 12.48 -8.97
N SER A 122 18.06 11.65 -9.95
CA SER A 122 19.44 11.43 -10.46
C SER A 122 19.78 12.25 -11.70
#